data_AF-A0A931QYU3-F1
#
_entry.id   AF-A0A931QYU3-F1
#
_cell.length_a   1.000
_cell.length_b   1.000
_cell.length_c   1.000
_cell.angle_alpha   90.00
_cell.angle_beta   90.00
_cell.angle_gamma   90.00
#
_symmetry.space_group_name_H-M   'P 1'
#
loop_
_entity.id
_entity.type
_entity.pdbx_description
1 polymer ?
#
loop_
_entity_poly.entity_id
_entity_poly.type
_entity_poly.pdbx_seq_one_letter_code
_entity_poly.pdbx_strand_id
1 'polypeptide(L)'
;MRWAVGARGHQFGGSGVKAETPFMRILTRYILKEVFSHSLPGLLVFTFLIFVPQIGRLLEMVVRHSLPFSSILTLFLLPLPGILVMTIPMAVLVGILIGLSRMSADGEVIAARATGVGLSQFVRPVLIFALAGWGVASWMSLVLAPQALRQLQRMELGFRTSEAPHDIQPRVFLEQFPNLLLYLQDVTGSRSEWRGVFIADTTQGGAPKITLAERGVLVNDTRSPRLTLHLERGTTHEIDSEHPERYAVGSFTDTDIPIPLERGGAAREERRVPARLTVKELAASAQNPAERQTALVELHYRLALPVASLVLALVGVPLGLFTRKGGRAVGVMMTVALVFVYYILMAFGLSFAKQGRLDPAIGLWIANAVFGLTGILMLTHMRRLRLRLQFFQERAEDLIRGWQQRRRRRIELTRHAPEDEILHPRSSGERLFLILDLYILRGWFFYFAVLLVGFAGIYMIFDFFQLLSDVVRNRIGAGVVLDYYRFLAPQIIYLMLPLSVLVATLVNFGILAKTNQITALKSAGISVYRASAPILVVAAALSLAMFVLEDTYLPETNQRQDALRNQIKGKP
;
A
#
# COMPACT_ATOMS: atom_id res chain seq x y z
N MET A 1 -55.31 -23.89 37.40
CA MET A 1 -56.23 -22.78 37.74
C MET A 1 -56.22 -21.78 36.58
N ARG A 2 -57.41 -21.55 36.02
CA ARG A 2 -57.90 -20.53 35.05
C ARG A 2 -56.92 -19.38 34.73
N TRP A 3 -56.72 -18.93 33.50
CA TRP A 3 -57.77 -18.38 32.62
C TRP A 3 -57.44 -18.53 31.12
N ALA A 4 -58.47 -18.89 30.36
CA ALA A 4 -58.57 -18.75 28.92
C ALA A 4 -59.36 -17.46 28.57
N VAL A 5 -59.40 -17.16 27.26
CA VAL A 5 -60.29 -16.22 26.53
C VAL A 5 -59.69 -14.84 26.24
N GLY A 6 -59.52 -14.58 24.93
CA GLY A 6 -59.18 -13.25 24.41
C GLY A 6 -58.92 -13.18 22.91
N ALA A 7 -59.61 -13.98 22.08
CA ALA A 7 -59.63 -13.74 20.64
C ALA A 7 -60.50 -12.49 20.37
N ARG A 8 -59.89 -11.39 19.96
CA ARG A 8 -60.58 -10.28 19.29
C ARG A 8 -59.67 -9.71 18.21
N GLY A 9 -60.11 -9.89 16.96
CA GLY A 9 -59.52 -9.24 15.81
C GLY A 9 -59.70 -7.74 15.92
N HIS A 10 -58.60 -7.00 15.73
CA HIS A 10 -58.64 -5.62 15.30
C HIS A 10 -57.85 -5.52 14.00
N GLN A 11 -58.60 -5.44 12.90
CA GLN A 11 -58.12 -4.80 11.68
C GLN A 11 -57.91 -3.32 12.00
N PHE A 12 -56.69 -2.84 11.84
CA PHE A 12 -56.42 -1.44 11.49
C PHE A 12 -55.26 -1.44 10.49
N GLY A 13 -55.58 -1.12 9.24
CA GLY A 13 -54.62 -0.61 8.28
C GLY A 13 -54.28 0.84 8.60
N GLY A 14 -53.04 1.23 8.33
CA GLY A 14 -52.59 2.62 8.43
C GLY A 14 -51.13 2.76 8.84
N SER A 15 -50.30 3.23 7.90
CA SER A 15 -48.94 3.78 8.05
C SER A 15 -47.90 2.97 8.84
N GLY A 16 -47.19 2.10 8.10
CA GLY A 16 -46.03 1.36 8.59
C GLY A 16 -44.82 2.25 8.89
N VAL A 17 -44.71 2.73 10.13
CA VAL A 17 -43.41 2.93 10.78
C VAL A 17 -43.23 1.76 11.73
N LYS A 18 -42.54 0.70 11.28
CA LYS A 18 -42.16 -0.42 12.14
C LYS A 18 -41.26 0.11 13.25
N ALA A 19 -41.82 0.36 14.42
CA ALA A 19 -41.06 0.60 15.63
C ALA A 19 -40.12 -0.60 15.84
N GLU A 20 -38.82 -0.39 15.64
CA GLU A 20 -37.82 -1.42 15.91
C GLU A 20 -37.90 -1.81 17.39
N THR A 21 -38.19 -3.08 17.65
CA THR A 21 -38.23 -3.61 19.02
C THR A 21 -36.88 -3.41 19.71
N PRO A 22 -36.82 -3.21 21.04
CA PRO A 22 -35.57 -2.96 21.77
C PRO A 22 -34.51 -4.05 21.55
N PHE A 23 -34.91 -5.30 21.30
CA PHE A 23 -34.03 -6.40 20.93
C PHE A 23 -33.26 -6.17 19.61
N MET A 24 -33.91 -5.57 18.60
CA MET A 24 -33.25 -5.28 17.31
C MET A 24 -32.15 -4.21 17.44
N ARG A 25 -32.32 -3.27 18.37
CA ARG A 25 -31.29 -2.26 18.69
C ARG A 25 -30.07 -2.89 19.38
N ILE A 26 -30.28 -3.87 20.25
CA ILE A 26 -29.19 -4.56 20.95
C ILE A 26 -28.35 -5.39 19.97
N LEU A 27 -28.99 -6.18 19.10
CA LEU A 27 -28.28 -6.99 18.09
C LEU A 27 -27.49 -6.09 17.12
N THR A 28 -28.11 -5.01 16.64
CA THR A 28 -27.45 -4.03 15.76
C THR A 28 -26.22 -3.44 16.42
N ARG A 29 -26.34 -2.96 17.67
CA ARG A 29 -25.22 -2.38 18.43
C ARG A 29 -24.11 -3.39 18.68
N TYR A 30 -24.47 -4.63 18.97
CA TYR A 30 -23.51 -5.71 19.18
C TYR A 30 -22.72 -6.02 17.90
N ILE A 31 -23.41 -6.20 16.76
CA ILE A 31 -22.76 -6.44 15.46
C ILE A 31 -21.85 -5.27 15.08
N LEU A 32 -22.33 -4.03 15.24
CA LEU A 32 -21.52 -2.84 14.96
C LEU A 32 -20.27 -2.78 15.84
N LYS A 33 -20.40 -3.06 17.14
CA LYS A 33 -19.25 -3.09 18.06
C LYS A 33 -18.24 -4.17 17.67
N GLU A 34 -18.72 -5.37 17.32
CA GLU A 34 -17.86 -6.47 16.91
C GLU A 34 -17.11 -6.13 15.61
N VAL A 35 -17.81 -5.67 14.59
CA VAL A 35 -17.23 -5.30 13.29
C VAL A 35 -16.25 -4.13 13.43
N PHE A 36 -16.63 -3.08 14.18
CA PHE A 36 -15.76 -1.93 14.42
C PHE A 36 -14.49 -2.34 15.16
N SER A 37 -14.60 -3.14 16.22
CA SER A 37 -13.47 -3.59 17.03
C SER A 37 -12.42 -4.37 16.24
N HIS A 38 -12.83 -5.14 15.22
CA HIS A 38 -11.89 -5.87 14.34
C HIS A 38 -11.40 -5.02 13.16
N SER A 39 -12.17 -4.01 12.75
CA SER A 39 -11.76 -3.11 11.66
C SER A 39 -10.59 -2.21 12.04
N LEU A 40 -10.53 -1.72 13.28
CA LEU A 40 -9.52 -0.75 13.72
C LEU A 40 -8.08 -1.32 13.74
N PRO A 41 -7.82 -2.53 14.28
CA PRO A 41 -6.52 -3.19 14.10
C PRO A 41 -6.19 -3.47 12.64
N GLY A 42 -7.19 -3.84 11.82
CA GLY A 42 -7.00 -4.04 10.38
C GLY A 42 -6.55 -2.76 9.67
N LEU A 43 -7.16 -1.63 10.01
CA LEU A 43 -6.78 -0.30 9.51
C LEU A 43 -5.34 0.04 9.87
N LEU A 44 -4.95 -0.18 11.12
CA LEU A 44 -3.60 0.07 11.60
C LEU A 44 -2.60 -0.80 10.83
N VAL A 45 -2.84 -2.11 10.72
CA VAL A 45 -1.93 -3.05 10.04
C VAL A 45 -1.75 -2.68 8.57
N PHE A 46 -2.83 -2.44 7.83
CA PHE A 46 -2.71 -2.07 6.41
C PHE A 46 -2.10 -0.68 6.20
N THR A 47 -2.41 0.28 7.08
CA THR A 47 -1.81 1.61 7.02
C THR A 47 -0.31 1.53 7.28
N PHE A 48 0.10 0.79 8.31
CA PHE A 48 1.51 0.52 8.60
C PHE A 48 2.21 -0.17 7.44
N LEU A 49 1.62 -1.23 6.87
CA LEU A 49 2.16 -1.97 5.73
C LEU A 49 2.49 -1.06 4.54
N ILE A 50 1.59 -0.14 4.21
CA ILE A 50 1.76 0.80 3.09
C ILE A 50 2.66 1.98 3.46
N PHE A 51 2.73 2.34 4.75
CA PHE A 51 3.49 3.50 5.23
C PHE A 51 4.98 3.23 5.40
N VAL A 52 5.37 2.04 5.88
CA VAL A 52 6.78 1.70 6.14
C VAL A 52 7.72 2.02 4.95
N PRO A 53 7.38 1.67 3.71
CA PRO A 53 8.19 2.01 2.52
C PRO A 53 8.31 3.51 2.25
N GLN A 54 7.36 4.32 2.74
CA GLN A 54 7.43 5.77 2.62
C GLN A 54 8.40 6.38 3.62
N ILE A 55 8.63 5.73 4.78
CA ILE A 55 9.53 6.22 5.83
C ILE A 55 10.93 6.47 5.26
N GLY A 56 11.47 5.56 4.44
CA GLY A 56 12.80 5.75 3.83
C GLY A 56 12.87 7.04 3.00
N ARG A 57 11.87 7.29 2.15
CA ARG A 57 11.79 8.51 1.32
C ARG A 57 11.64 9.78 2.16
N LEU A 58 10.87 9.72 3.24
CA LEU A 58 10.67 10.88 4.12
C LEU A 58 11.91 11.13 5.00
N LEU A 59 12.56 10.07 5.48
CA LEU A 59 13.77 10.17 6.28
C LEU A 59 14.91 10.78 5.48
N GLU A 60 15.04 10.44 4.20
CA GLU A 60 16.00 11.10 3.32
C GLU A 60 15.78 12.62 3.26
N MET A 61 14.53 13.08 3.18
CA MET A 61 14.22 14.52 3.23
C MET A 61 14.61 15.14 4.58
N VAL A 62 14.35 14.44 5.69
CA VAL A 62 14.64 14.91 7.05
C VAL A 62 16.14 14.92 7.35
N VAL A 63 16.91 13.98 6.80
CA VAL A 63 18.36 13.92 7.01
C VAL A 63 19.07 14.98 6.17
N ARG A 64 18.59 15.22 4.95
CA ARG A 64 19.17 16.24 4.05
C ARG A 64 18.87 17.67 4.53
N HIS A 65 17.67 17.92 5.06
CA HIS A 65 17.21 19.24 5.45
C HIS A 65 17.08 19.28 6.97
N SER A 66 17.77 20.19 7.66
CA SER A 66 17.74 20.27 9.14
C SER A 66 16.38 20.79 9.64
N LEU A 67 15.34 19.96 9.56
CA LEU A 67 13.95 20.34 9.82
C LEU A 67 13.65 20.40 11.32
N PRO A 68 12.87 21.40 11.79
CA PRO A 68 12.34 21.38 13.14
C PRO A 68 11.38 20.19 13.31
N PHE A 69 11.31 19.66 14.53
CA PHE A 69 10.52 18.46 14.84
C PHE A 69 9.04 18.56 14.43
N SER A 70 8.44 19.76 14.50
CA SER A 70 7.06 20.01 14.05
C SER A 70 6.88 19.83 12.53
N SER A 71 7.88 20.22 11.74
CA SER A 71 7.89 20.01 10.28
C SER A 71 8.12 18.54 9.95
N ILE A 72 8.96 17.84 10.72
CA ILE A 72 9.13 16.39 10.61
C ILE A 72 7.78 15.69 10.84
N LEU A 73 7.13 15.95 11.97
CA LEU A 73 5.84 15.32 12.28
C LEU A 73 4.81 15.59 11.16
N THR A 74 4.72 16.84 10.69
CA THR A 74 3.85 17.22 9.57
C THR A 74 4.17 16.41 8.32
N LEU A 75 5.46 16.27 7.96
CA LEU A 75 5.92 15.51 6.79
C LEU A 75 5.49 14.03 6.85
N PHE A 76 5.53 13.41 8.02
CA PHE A 76 5.07 12.03 8.23
C PHE A 76 3.54 11.89 8.23
N LEU A 77 2.80 12.93 8.62
CA LEU A 77 1.33 12.90 8.62
C LEU A 77 0.71 13.17 7.24
N LEU A 78 1.37 13.97 6.39
CA LEU A 78 0.84 14.39 5.09
C LEU A 78 0.51 13.23 4.11
N PRO A 79 1.25 12.11 4.06
CA PRO A 79 0.87 10.99 3.20
C PRO A 79 -0.31 10.16 3.72
N LEU A 80 -0.61 10.22 5.02
CA LEU A 80 -1.62 9.36 5.65
C LEU A 80 -3.00 9.46 5.00
N PRO A 81 -3.57 10.64 4.68
CA PRO A 81 -4.86 10.71 4.01
C PRO A 81 -4.92 9.90 2.72
N GLY A 82 -3.86 9.94 1.90
CA GLY A 82 -3.79 9.18 0.64
C GLY A 82 -3.76 7.67 0.88
N ILE A 83 -3.03 7.22 1.90
CA ILE A 83 -2.98 5.80 2.30
C ILE A 83 -4.35 5.35 2.84
N LEU A 84 -4.97 6.17 3.70
CA LEU A 84 -6.25 5.88 4.33
C LEU A 84 -7.39 5.68 3.32
N VAL A 85 -7.36 6.37 2.17
CA VAL A 85 -8.35 6.15 1.09
C VAL A 85 -8.39 4.69 0.64
N MET A 86 -7.24 4.01 0.60
CA MET A 86 -7.16 2.60 0.22
C MET A 86 -7.31 1.65 1.41
N THR A 87 -6.80 2.02 2.58
CA THR A 87 -6.82 1.12 3.75
C THR A 87 -8.16 1.09 4.47
N ILE A 88 -9.01 2.13 4.36
CA ILE A 88 -10.36 2.13 4.93
C ILE A 88 -11.24 1.01 4.34
N PRO A 89 -11.39 0.85 3.01
CA PRO A 89 -12.13 -0.28 2.44
C PRO A 89 -11.60 -1.64 2.89
N MET A 90 -10.27 -1.80 3.00
CA MET A 90 -9.65 -3.03 3.47
C MET A 90 -10.00 -3.30 4.94
N ALA A 91 -9.91 -2.28 5.80
CA ALA A 91 -10.24 -2.36 7.21
C ALA A 91 -11.72 -2.67 7.45
N VAL A 92 -12.62 -2.05 6.67
CA VAL A 92 -14.05 -2.36 6.70
C VAL A 92 -14.27 -3.83 6.38
N LEU A 93 -13.63 -4.35 5.32
CA LEU A 93 -13.73 -5.76 4.96
C LEU A 93 -13.16 -6.69 6.04
N VAL A 94 -12.04 -6.35 6.68
CA VAL A 94 -11.47 -7.11 7.82
C VAL A 94 -12.49 -7.18 8.95
N GLY A 95 -13.04 -6.03 9.35
CA GLY A 95 -14.03 -5.96 10.43
C GLY A 95 -15.23 -6.85 10.15
N ILE A 96 -15.75 -6.80 8.92
CA ILE A 96 -16.91 -7.58 8.50
C ILE A 96 -16.60 -9.07 8.49
N LEU A 97 -15.51 -9.48 7.84
CA LEU A 97 -15.17 -10.90 7.71
C LEU A 97 -14.78 -11.52 9.05
N ILE A 98 -13.91 -10.88 9.82
CA ILE A 98 -13.49 -11.41 11.12
C ILE A 98 -14.66 -11.36 12.11
N GLY A 99 -15.38 -10.24 12.20
CA GLY A 99 -16.49 -10.08 13.13
C GLY A 99 -17.60 -11.11 12.88
N LEU A 100 -18.09 -11.19 11.64
CA LEU A 100 -19.16 -12.13 11.28
C LEU A 100 -18.68 -13.59 11.32
N SER A 101 -17.44 -13.87 10.89
CA SER A 101 -16.91 -15.24 10.95
C SER A 101 -16.66 -15.71 12.38
N ARG A 102 -16.36 -14.80 13.32
CA ARG A 102 -16.27 -15.09 14.76
C ARG A 102 -17.64 -15.45 15.30
N MET A 103 -18.64 -14.59 15.07
CA MET A 103 -20.02 -14.80 15.50
C MET A 103 -20.62 -16.09 14.90
N SER A 104 -20.28 -16.42 13.65
CA SER A 104 -20.73 -17.65 12.99
C SER A 104 -20.06 -18.89 13.59
N ALA A 105 -18.75 -18.82 13.85
CA ALA A 105 -17.99 -19.93 14.43
C ALA A 105 -18.36 -20.21 15.90
N ASP A 106 -18.77 -19.19 16.65
CA ASP A 106 -19.23 -19.32 18.04
C ASP A 106 -20.72 -19.71 18.13
N GLY A 107 -21.39 -19.91 16.99
CA GLY A 107 -22.78 -20.32 16.93
C GLY A 107 -23.80 -19.22 17.20
N GLU A 108 -23.37 -17.98 17.47
CA GLU A 108 -24.26 -16.84 17.76
C GLU A 108 -25.22 -16.54 16.60
N VAL A 109 -24.73 -16.62 15.36
CA VAL A 109 -25.56 -16.45 14.16
C VAL A 109 -26.61 -17.56 14.05
N ILE A 110 -26.28 -18.78 14.43
CA ILE A 110 -27.21 -19.93 14.38
C ILE A 110 -28.26 -19.80 15.47
N ALA A 111 -27.85 -19.45 16.69
CA ALA A 111 -28.74 -19.23 17.82
C ALA A 111 -29.75 -18.09 17.54
N ALA A 112 -29.28 -16.95 17.02
CA ALA A 112 -30.16 -15.86 16.60
C ALA A 112 -31.14 -16.31 15.51
N ARG A 113 -30.69 -17.10 14.53
CA ARG A 113 -31.59 -17.63 13.50
C ARG A 113 -32.62 -18.61 14.04
N ALA A 114 -32.29 -19.37 15.08
CA ALA A 114 -33.23 -20.29 15.73
C ALA A 114 -34.37 -19.54 16.44
N THR A 115 -34.15 -18.29 16.87
CA THR A 115 -35.19 -17.43 17.46
C THR A 115 -35.97 -16.60 16.43
N GLY A 116 -35.78 -16.87 15.13
CA GLY A 116 -36.52 -16.21 14.05
C GLY A 116 -35.85 -14.94 13.48
N VAL A 117 -34.63 -14.60 13.91
CA VAL A 117 -33.85 -13.48 13.35
C VAL A 117 -33.46 -13.80 11.91
N GLY A 118 -33.98 -13.02 10.96
CA GLY A 118 -33.65 -13.13 9.55
C GLY A 118 -32.24 -12.63 9.22
N LEU A 119 -31.63 -13.13 8.14
CA LEU A 119 -30.27 -12.75 7.74
C LEU A 119 -30.15 -11.26 7.34
N SER A 120 -31.25 -10.65 6.92
CA SER A 120 -31.34 -9.22 6.63
C SER A 120 -31.05 -8.33 7.85
N GLN A 121 -31.27 -8.84 9.07
CA GLN A 121 -30.95 -8.11 10.30
C GLN A 121 -29.44 -8.10 10.61
N PHE A 122 -28.66 -8.99 10.02
CA PHE A 122 -27.19 -8.95 10.07
C PHE A 122 -26.61 -8.06 8.98
N VAL A 123 -27.27 -8.00 7.82
CA VAL A 123 -26.81 -7.22 6.66
C VAL A 123 -26.94 -5.71 6.93
N ARG A 124 -28.06 -5.25 7.52
CA ARG A 124 -28.30 -3.82 7.76
C ARG A 124 -27.24 -3.12 8.62
N PRO A 125 -26.87 -3.63 9.82
CA PRO A 125 -25.83 -2.98 10.64
C PRO A 125 -24.48 -2.93 9.91
N VAL A 126 -24.15 -3.98 9.16
CA VAL A 126 -22.90 -4.05 8.40
C VAL A 126 -22.90 -3.04 7.25
N LEU A 127 -24.02 -2.86 6.55
CA LEU A 127 -24.14 -1.85 5.51
C LEU A 127 -24.07 -0.43 6.07
N ILE A 128 -24.64 -0.17 7.25
CA ILE A 128 -24.48 1.12 7.96
C ILE A 128 -23.01 1.39 8.25
N PHE A 129 -22.28 0.38 8.74
CA PHE A 129 -20.85 0.50 8.99
C PHE A 129 -20.04 0.74 7.70
N ALA A 130 -20.36 0.02 6.62
CA ALA A 130 -19.74 0.20 5.32
C ALA A 130 -20.02 1.59 4.71
N LEU A 131 -21.23 2.12 4.94
CA LEU A 131 -21.61 3.48 4.53
C LEU A 131 -20.83 4.54 5.30
N ALA A 132 -20.61 4.35 6.60
CA ALA A 132 -19.74 5.22 7.38
C ALA A 132 -18.30 5.17 6.85
N GLY A 133 -17.77 3.97 6.57
CA GLY A 133 -16.46 3.78 5.95
C GLY A 133 -16.34 4.48 4.59
N TRP A 134 -17.35 4.34 3.72
CA TRP A 134 -17.44 5.06 2.45
C TRP A 134 -17.44 6.58 2.64
N GLY A 135 -18.19 7.10 3.61
CA GLY A 135 -18.23 8.53 3.91
C GLY A 135 -16.88 9.08 4.33
N VAL A 136 -16.20 8.40 5.27
CA VAL A 136 -14.86 8.79 5.72
C VAL A 136 -13.84 8.68 4.60
N ALA A 137 -13.84 7.59 3.83
CA ALA A 137 -12.93 7.41 2.69
C ALA A 137 -13.16 8.46 1.60
N SER A 138 -14.42 8.83 1.33
CA SER A 138 -14.77 9.87 0.37
C SER A 138 -14.31 11.25 0.84
N TRP A 139 -14.47 11.56 2.14
CA TRP A 139 -13.94 12.78 2.74
C TRP A 139 -12.40 12.85 2.63
N MET A 140 -11.72 11.75 2.94
CA MET A 140 -10.26 11.64 2.77
C MET A 140 -9.84 11.82 1.30
N SER A 141 -10.54 11.18 0.37
CA SER A 141 -10.23 11.17 -1.07
C SER A 141 -10.46 12.54 -1.74
N LEU A 142 -11.60 13.17 -1.46
CA LEU A 142 -12.03 14.37 -2.17
C LEU A 142 -11.46 15.66 -1.59
N VAL A 143 -11.17 15.69 -0.28
CA VAL A 143 -10.78 16.91 0.45
C VAL A 143 -9.37 16.81 1.01
N LEU A 144 -9.10 15.87 1.92
CA LEU A 144 -7.83 15.84 2.65
C LEU A 144 -6.64 15.41 1.79
N ALA A 145 -6.76 14.35 0.99
CA ALA A 145 -5.68 13.82 0.15
C ALA A 145 -5.10 14.86 -0.82
N PRO A 146 -5.90 15.58 -1.64
CA PRO A 146 -5.35 16.60 -2.53
C PRO A 146 -4.79 17.82 -1.78
N GLN A 147 -5.32 18.16 -0.59
CA GLN A 147 -4.75 19.23 0.25
C GLN A 147 -3.39 18.82 0.80
N ALA A 148 -3.29 17.61 1.35
CA ALA A 148 -2.06 17.09 1.92
C ALA A 148 -0.97 16.93 0.86
N LEU A 149 -1.32 16.44 -0.33
CA LEU A 149 -0.36 16.31 -1.43
C LEU A 149 0.15 17.68 -1.93
N ARG A 150 -0.71 18.72 -1.96
CA ARG A 150 -0.29 20.09 -2.27
C ARG A 150 0.63 20.68 -1.20
N GLN A 151 0.33 20.44 0.07
CA GLN A 151 1.18 20.91 1.16
C GLN A 151 2.55 20.20 1.17
N LEU A 152 2.57 18.90 0.92
CA LEU A 152 3.81 18.13 0.77
C LEU A 152 4.69 18.70 -0.34
N GLN A 153 4.11 19.01 -1.51
CA GLN A 153 4.85 19.63 -2.61
C GLN A 153 5.35 21.04 -2.25
N ARG A 154 4.55 21.86 -1.55
CA ARG A 154 5.01 23.20 -1.13
C ARG A 154 6.19 23.12 -0.17
N MET A 155 6.22 22.14 0.72
CA MET A 155 7.36 21.89 1.59
C MET A 155 8.58 21.50 0.75
N GLU A 156 8.43 20.53 -0.16
CA GLU A 156 9.51 20.11 -1.07
C GLU A 156 10.09 21.27 -1.89
N LEU A 157 9.23 22.13 -2.45
CA LEU A 157 9.65 23.31 -3.23
C LEU A 157 10.32 24.37 -2.36
N GLY A 158 9.76 24.65 -1.18
CA GLY A 158 10.33 25.60 -0.23
C GLY A 158 11.73 25.21 0.19
N PHE A 159 11.97 23.92 0.39
CA PHE A 159 13.28 23.36 0.70
C PHE A 159 14.27 23.55 -0.45
N ARG A 160 13.90 23.18 -1.69
CA ARG A 160 14.77 23.39 -2.86
C ARG A 160 15.14 24.86 -3.08
N THR A 161 14.23 25.79 -2.80
CA THR A 161 14.49 27.23 -2.99
C THR A 161 15.30 27.87 -1.87
N SER A 162 15.11 27.43 -0.62
CA SER A 162 15.84 27.96 0.53
C SER A 162 17.23 27.34 0.69
N GLU A 163 17.49 26.20 0.05
CA GLU A 163 18.74 25.44 0.15
C GLU A 163 19.57 25.40 -1.16
N ALA A 164 19.23 26.16 -2.20
CA ALA A 164 20.13 26.33 -3.35
C ALA A 164 21.59 26.71 -2.95
N PRO A 165 21.85 27.44 -1.85
CA PRO A 165 23.21 27.64 -1.32
C PRO A 165 23.80 26.45 -0.53
N HIS A 166 22.98 25.50 -0.04
CA HIS A 166 23.39 24.46 0.91
C HIS A 166 23.89 23.17 0.26
N ASP A 167 23.50 22.87 -0.98
CA ASP A 167 23.93 21.66 -1.72
C ASP A 167 25.20 21.87 -2.57
N ILE A 168 25.78 23.07 -2.50
CA ILE A 168 26.98 23.42 -3.26
C ILE A 168 28.22 22.95 -2.48
N GLN A 169 28.82 21.86 -2.94
CA GLN A 169 30.07 21.34 -2.38
C GLN A 169 31.28 22.09 -2.98
N PRO A 170 32.21 22.61 -2.16
CA PRO A 170 33.43 23.22 -2.68
C PRO A 170 34.30 22.16 -3.34
N ARG A 171 35.09 22.60 -4.34
CA ARG A 171 36.06 21.78 -5.10
C ARG A 171 35.45 20.68 -5.97
N VAL A 172 34.16 20.77 -6.27
CA VAL A 172 33.46 19.88 -7.19
C VAL A 172 32.92 20.72 -8.35
N PHE A 173 33.03 20.20 -9.57
CA PHE A 173 32.37 20.79 -10.73
C PHE A 173 30.87 20.47 -10.68
N LEU A 174 30.05 21.52 -10.61
CA LEU A 174 28.60 21.45 -10.54
C LEU A 174 28.02 21.62 -11.95
N GLU A 175 27.37 20.57 -12.44
CA GLU A 175 26.68 20.52 -13.74
C GLU A 175 25.15 20.63 -13.59
N GLN A 176 24.67 21.04 -12.41
CA GLN A 176 23.24 21.09 -12.09
C GLN A 176 22.46 22.20 -12.81
N PHE A 177 23.15 23.13 -13.48
CA PHE A 177 22.55 24.22 -14.24
C PHE A 177 22.71 23.94 -15.74
N PRO A 178 21.63 23.98 -16.54
CA PRO A 178 21.72 23.73 -17.97
C PRO A 178 22.71 24.68 -18.63
N ASN A 179 23.67 24.13 -19.37
CA ASN A 179 24.70 24.85 -20.10
C ASN A 179 25.64 25.73 -19.23
N LEU A 180 25.68 25.51 -17.91
CA LEU A 180 26.47 26.28 -16.96
C LEU A 180 27.25 25.34 -16.04
N LEU A 181 28.58 25.32 -16.20
CA LEU A 181 29.49 24.58 -15.33
C LEU A 181 30.03 25.51 -14.24
N LEU A 182 29.71 25.23 -12.98
CA LEU A 182 30.13 26.04 -11.85
C LEU A 182 31.17 25.29 -11.01
N TYR A 183 32.26 25.94 -10.64
CA TYR A 183 33.25 25.43 -9.70
C TYR A 183 33.57 26.48 -8.65
N LEU A 184 33.62 26.08 -7.38
CA LEU A 184 33.94 26.96 -6.26
C LEU A 184 35.15 26.42 -5.52
N GLN A 185 36.14 27.26 -5.24
CA GLN A 185 37.34 26.85 -4.49
C GLN A 185 37.06 26.68 -2.99
N ASP A 186 36.31 27.63 -2.40
CA ASP A 186 35.92 27.60 -1.00
C ASP A 186 34.55 28.28 -0.79
N VAL A 187 33.81 27.85 0.23
CA VAL A 187 32.49 28.37 0.58
C VAL A 187 32.53 28.74 2.06
N THR A 188 32.46 30.04 2.35
CA THR A 188 32.67 30.59 3.70
C THR A 188 31.37 31.15 4.30
N GLY A 189 31.25 31.21 5.63
CA GLY A 189 30.07 31.74 6.32
C GLY A 189 28.85 30.81 6.25
N SER A 190 27.63 31.38 6.28
CA SER A 190 26.35 30.66 6.15
C SER A 190 26.10 30.04 4.74
N ARG A 191 27.17 29.66 4.03
CA ARG A 191 27.20 29.12 2.65
C ARG A 191 26.69 30.04 1.54
N SER A 192 26.50 31.33 1.84
CA SER A 192 26.08 32.35 0.88
C SER A 192 27.23 33.13 0.26
N GLU A 193 28.46 33.02 0.80
CA GLU A 193 29.66 33.66 0.26
C GLU A 193 30.64 32.62 -0.29
N TRP A 194 31.01 32.80 -1.54
CA TRP A 194 31.85 31.90 -2.31
C TRP A 194 33.18 32.58 -2.63
N ARG A 195 34.27 31.81 -2.62
CA ARG A 195 35.60 32.27 -2.99
C ARG A 195 36.16 31.44 -4.13
N GLY A 196 36.84 32.11 -5.06
CA GLY A 196 37.39 31.47 -6.25
C GLY A 196 36.29 30.84 -7.09
N VAL A 197 35.41 31.68 -7.63
CA VAL A 197 34.28 31.27 -8.45
C VAL A 197 34.75 31.10 -9.90
N PHE A 198 34.53 29.93 -10.47
CA PHE A 198 34.74 29.62 -11.88
C PHE A 198 33.40 29.24 -12.50
N ILE A 199 33.07 29.87 -13.61
CA ILE A 199 31.84 29.63 -14.36
C ILE A 199 32.22 29.42 -15.82
N ALA A 200 31.79 28.33 -16.43
CA ALA A 200 31.85 28.15 -17.87
C ALA A 200 30.42 28.07 -18.43
N ASP A 201 30.07 29.07 -19.23
CA ASP A 201 28.80 29.18 -19.93
C ASP A 201 28.95 28.61 -21.35
N THR A 202 28.16 27.58 -21.64
CA THR A 202 28.13 26.84 -22.92
C THR A 202 26.84 27.10 -23.71
N THR A 203 26.06 28.11 -23.33
CA THR A 203 24.77 28.43 -23.96
C THR A 203 24.89 28.82 -25.44
N GLN A 204 25.97 29.50 -25.80
CA GLN A 204 26.33 29.84 -27.17
C GLN A 204 27.17 28.68 -27.72
N GLY A 205 26.56 27.79 -28.50
CA GLY A 205 27.26 26.61 -29.03
C GLY A 205 28.55 27.00 -29.76
N GLY A 206 29.69 26.46 -29.30
CA GLY A 206 31.02 26.93 -29.68
C GLY A 206 31.98 26.88 -28.50
N ALA A 207 32.90 27.85 -28.41
CA ALA A 207 33.81 27.99 -27.28
C ALA A 207 33.08 28.55 -26.03
N PRO A 208 33.28 27.95 -24.84
CA PRO A 208 32.60 28.39 -23.63
C PRO A 208 33.10 29.77 -23.19
N LYS A 209 32.17 30.61 -22.73
CA LYS A 209 32.48 31.86 -22.06
C LYS A 209 32.87 31.55 -20.61
N ILE A 210 34.11 31.86 -20.24
CA ILE A 210 34.66 31.53 -18.92
C ILE A 210 34.67 32.79 -18.05
N THR A 211 34.02 32.76 -16.91
CA THR A 211 34.06 33.83 -15.90
C THR A 211 34.77 33.35 -14.66
N LEU A 212 35.78 34.10 -14.23
CA LEU A 212 36.53 33.92 -13.00
C LEU A 212 36.21 35.08 -12.06
N ALA A 213 35.94 34.83 -10.78
CA ALA A 213 35.74 35.88 -9.78
C ALA A 213 36.37 35.51 -8.44
N GLU A 214 36.89 36.52 -7.74
CA GLU A 214 37.49 36.34 -6.42
C GLU A 214 36.42 35.99 -5.38
N ARG A 215 35.27 36.68 -5.42
CA ARG A 215 34.16 36.47 -4.50
C ARG A 215 32.82 36.40 -5.25
N GLY A 216 31.93 35.54 -4.79
CA GLY A 216 30.56 35.46 -5.28
C GLY A 216 29.56 35.38 -4.13
N VAL A 217 28.42 36.05 -4.28
CA VAL A 217 27.31 35.99 -3.33
C VAL A 217 26.04 35.63 -4.10
N LEU A 218 25.36 34.58 -3.64
CA LEU A 218 24.08 34.20 -4.23
C LEU A 218 22.96 35.07 -3.63
N VAL A 219 22.39 35.95 -4.44
CA VAL A 219 21.29 36.83 -4.04
C VAL A 219 19.99 36.29 -4.61
N ASN A 220 19.02 36.03 -3.73
CA ASN A 220 17.66 35.69 -4.14
C ASN A 220 16.85 36.99 -4.25
N ASP A 221 16.61 37.47 -5.47
CA ASP A 221 15.78 38.65 -5.68
C ASP A 221 14.31 38.33 -5.35
N THR A 222 13.74 39.03 -4.37
CA THR A 222 12.35 38.84 -3.94
C THR A 222 11.33 39.30 -4.98
N ARG A 223 11.74 40.09 -5.99
CA ARG A 223 10.86 40.64 -7.04
C ARG A 223 10.94 39.88 -8.37
N SER A 224 12.06 39.21 -8.64
CA SER A 224 12.28 38.46 -9.88
C SER A 224 12.50 36.98 -9.54
N PRO A 225 11.83 36.03 -10.20
CA PRO A 225 11.93 34.61 -9.85
C PRO A 225 13.25 33.94 -10.30
N ARG A 226 14.37 34.69 -10.36
CA ARG A 226 15.69 34.24 -10.79
C ARG A 226 16.66 34.37 -9.61
N LEU A 227 17.49 33.35 -9.39
CA LEU A 227 18.65 33.48 -8.52
C LEU A 227 19.69 34.30 -9.28
N THR A 228 20.22 35.34 -8.65
CA THR A 228 21.26 36.17 -9.26
C THR A 228 22.55 35.91 -8.51
N LEU A 229 23.59 35.54 -9.24
CA LEU A 229 24.92 35.40 -8.69
C LEU A 229 25.64 36.74 -8.82
N HIS A 230 25.82 37.41 -7.69
CA HIS A 230 26.59 38.63 -7.61
C HIS A 230 28.07 38.27 -7.51
N LEU A 231 28.89 38.71 -8.46
CA LEU A 231 30.32 38.44 -8.52
C LEU A 231 31.11 39.72 -8.30
N GLU A 232 32.10 39.67 -7.41
CA GLU A 232 33.01 40.76 -7.12
C GLU A 232 34.42 40.41 -7.63
N ARG A 233 35.06 41.40 -8.26
CA ARG A 233 36.44 41.37 -8.78
C ARG A 233 36.72 40.14 -9.63
N GLY A 234 36.28 40.19 -10.88
CA GLY A 234 36.42 39.08 -11.80
C GLY A 234 36.84 39.46 -13.21
N THR A 235 37.13 38.43 -13.99
CA THR A 235 37.48 38.52 -15.40
C THR A 235 36.61 37.56 -16.19
N THR A 236 36.19 38.00 -17.35
CA THR A 236 35.43 37.22 -18.32
C THR A 236 36.32 36.99 -19.53
N HIS A 237 36.40 35.75 -19.97
CA HIS A 237 37.23 35.28 -21.07
C HIS A 237 36.32 34.69 -22.13
N GLU A 238 36.39 35.24 -23.33
CA GLU A 238 35.56 34.85 -24.47
C GLU A 238 36.47 34.54 -25.66
N ILE A 239 36.23 33.40 -26.31
CA ILE A 239 36.98 32.93 -27.47
C ILE A 239 36.00 32.87 -28.63
N ASP A 240 36.35 33.50 -29.75
CA ASP A 240 35.58 33.36 -30.98
C ASP A 240 35.80 31.95 -31.56
N SER A 241 34.71 31.25 -31.83
CA SER A 241 34.74 29.85 -32.29
C SER A 241 35.23 29.73 -33.73
N GLU A 242 35.06 30.78 -34.55
CA GLU A 242 35.50 30.82 -35.94
C GLU A 242 36.93 31.37 -36.09
N HIS A 243 37.40 32.17 -35.12
CA HIS A 243 38.74 32.79 -35.12
C HIS A 243 39.41 32.64 -33.74
N PRO A 244 40.03 31.50 -33.43
CA PRO A 244 40.63 31.22 -32.12
C PRO A 244 41.69 32.24 -31.68
N GLU A 245 42.34 32.92 -32.64
CA GLU A 245 43.27 34.02 -32.39
C GLU A 245 42.62 35.28 -31.79
N ARG A 246 41.29 35.44 -31.86
CA ARG A 246 40.55 36.56 -31.28
C ARG A 246 40.06 36.22 -29.88
N TYR A 247 40.92 36.52 -28.92
CA TYR A 247 40.64 36.37 -27.50
C TYR A 247 40.26 37.70 -26.84
N ALA A 248 39.09 37.76 -26.20
CA ALA A 248 38.64 38.92 -25.47
C ALA A 248 38.66 38.67 -23.96
N VAL A 249 39.24 39.61 -23.21
CA VAL A 249 39.24 39.61 -21.74
C VAL A 249 38.56 40.88 -21.23
N GLY A 250 37.48 40.74 -20.49
CA GLY A 250 36.79 41.84 -19.81
C GLY A 250 36.94 41.73 -18.30
N SER A 251 37.53 42.74 -17.65
CA SER A 251 37.57 42.83 -16.19
C SER A 251 36.36 43.58 -15.64
N PHE A 252 35.81 43.15 -14.51
CA PHE A 252 34.72 43.82 -13.83
C PHE A 252 34.97 43.91 -12.32
N THR A 253 34.52 45.01 -11.71
CA THR A 253 34.51 45.15 -10.25
C THR A 253 33.32 44.42 -9.64
N ASP A 254 32.14 44.58 -10.24
CA ASP A 254 30.89 43.95 -9.80
C ASP A 254 30.11 43.52 -11.03
N THR A 255 29.53 42.32 -11.02
CA THR A 255 28.67 41.83 -12.11
C THR A 255 27.64 40.85 -11.58
N ASP A 256 26.42 40.96 -12.09
CA ASP A 256 25.32 40.06 -11.78
C ASP A 256 25.12 39.07 -12.93
N ILE A 257 25.34 37.78 -12.65
CA ILE A 257 25.03 36.71 -13.58
C ILE A 257 23.70 36.07 -13.14
N PRO A 258 22.63 36.20 -13.94
CA PRO A 258 21.38 35.51 -13.64
C PRO A 258 21.59 34.02 -13.85
N ILE A 259 21.44 33.22 -12.80
CA ILE A 259 21.40 31.77 -12.93
C ILE A 259 19.98 31.39 -13.35
N PRO A 260 19.77 30.86 -14.58
CA PRO A 260 18.48 30.37 -14.98
C PRO A 260 18.14 29.14 -14.14
N LEU A 261 17.46 29.34 -13.02
CA LEU A 261 16.61 28.28 -12.48
C LEU A 261 15.53 28.05 -13.54
N GLU A 262 15.47 26.84 -14.11
CA GLU A 262 14.34 26.43 -14.95
C GLU A 262 13.04 26.36 -14.12
N ARG A 263 12.52 27.50 -13.67
CA ARG A 263 11.14 27.62 -13.19
C ARG A 263 10.14 27.52 -14.35
N GLY A 264 10.58 27.72 -15.60
CA GLY A 264 9.70 27.73 -16.78
C GLY A 264 9.17 26.34 -17.18
N GLY A 265 10.01 25.31 -17.11
CA GLY A 265 9.61 23.91 -17.28
C GLY A 265 8.90 23.39 -16.04
N ALA A 266 9.50 23.59 -14.87
CA ALA A 266 8.98 23.13 -13.59
C ALA A 266 7.62 23.73 -13.22
N ALA A 267 7.36 25.04 -13.33
CA ALA A 267 6.06 25.60 -12.95
C ALA A 267 4.92 25.20 -13.91
N ARG A 268 5.23 24.92 -15.19
CA ARG A 268 4.26 24.46 -16.19
C ARG A 268 4.01 22.94 -16.10
N GLU A 269 5.02 22.16 -15.69
CA GLU A 269 4.89 20.72 -15.38
C GLU A 269 4.31 20.46 -13.98
N GLU A 270 4.60 21.30 -12.99
CA GLU A 270 4.09 21.24 -11.61
C GLU A 270 2.59 21.50 -11.55
N ARG A 271 2.04 22.30 -12.48
CA ARG A 271 0.59 22.47 -12.68
C ARG A 271 -0.11 21.22 -13.22
N ARG A 272 0.61 20.23 -13.75
CA ARG A 272 0.06 19.09 -14.51
C ARG A 272 0.08 17.76 -13.76
N VAL A 273 0.05 17.75 -12.43
CA VAL A 273 -0.17 16.52 -11.65
C VAL A 273 -1.62 16.48 -11.16
N PRO A 274 -2.53 15.78 -11.88
CA PRO A 274 -3.96 15.74 -11.59
C PRO A 274 -4.28 15.39 -10.14
N ALA A 275 -3.49 14.51 -9.53
CA ALA A 275 -3.64 14.06 -8.14
C ALA A 275 -3.60 15.21 -7.11
N ARG A 276 -3.07 16.39 -7.47
CA ARG A 276 -2.95 17.55 -6.59
C ARG A 276 -4.11 18.54 -6.70
N LEU A 277 -4.81 18.50 -7.83
CA LEU A 277 -5.89 19.44 -8.13
C LEU A 277 -7.10 19.17 -7.25
N THR A 278 -7.81 20.24 -6.88
CA THR A 278 -9.13 20.13 -6.25
C THR A 278 -10.17 19.64 -7.25
N VAL A 279 -11.31 19.14 -6.76
CA VAL A 279 -12.42 18.69 -7.64
C VAL A 279 -12.89 19.82 -8.57
N LYS A 280 -12.91 21.08 -8.10
CA LYS A 280 -13.28 22.24 -8.93
C LYS A 280 -12.26 22.49 -10.05
N GLU A 281 -10.97 22.45 -9.72
CA GLU A 281 -9.88 22.63 -10.70
C GLU A 281 -9.84 21.47 -11.71
N LEU A 282 -10.12 20.23 -11.27
CA LEU A 282 -10.27 19.06 -12.13
C LEU A 282 -11.44 19.20 -13.10
N ALA A 283 -12.58 19.68 -12.62
CA ALA A 283 -13.74 19.92 -13.48
C ALA A 283 -13.47 21.02 -14.52
N ALA A 284 -12.70 22.05 -14.16
CA ALA A 284 -12.25 23.07 -15.10
C ALA A 284 -11.25 22.51 -16.13
N SER A 285 -10.24 21.74 -15.68
CA SER A 285 -9.27 21.07 -16.57
C SER A 285 -9.95 20.07 -17.52
N ALA A 286 -11.07 19.47 -17.11
CA ALA A 286 -11.85 18.57 -17.95
C ALA A 286 -12.49 19.23 -19.18
N GLN A 287 -12.59 20.58 -19.21
CA GLN A 287 -13.10 21.32 -20.36
C GLN A 287 -12.08 21.40 -21.50
N ASN A 288 -10.79 21.31 -21.19
CA ASN A 288 -9.72 21.32 -22.18
C ASN A 288 -9.60 19.95 -22.85
N PRO A 289 -9.77 19.81 -24.19
CA PRO A 289 -9.73 18.51 -24.86
C PRO A 289 -8.43 17.72 -24.61
N ALA A 290 -7.29 18.40 -24.49
CA ALA A 290 -5.99 17.79 -24.24
C ALA A 290 -5.84 17.22 -22.81
N GLU A 291 -6.54 17.78 -21.82
CA GLU A 291 -6.44 17.38 -20.41
C GLU A 291 -7.66 16.59 -19.94
N ARG A 292 -8.74 16.60 -20.73
CA ARG A 292 -10.03 15.99 -20.41
C ARG A 292 -9.92 14.56 -19.91
N GLN A 293 -9.17 13.73 -20.63
CA GLN A 293 -9.05 12.33 -20.27
C GLN A 293 -8.36 12.15 -18.90
N THR A 294 -7.23 12.81 -18.70
CA THR A 294 -6.47 12.72 -17.45
C THR A 294 -7.27 13.25 -16.26
N ALA A 295 -8.03 14.34 -16.45
CA ALA A 295 -8.90 14.91 -15.43
C ALA A 295 -10.08 13.99 -15.08
N LEU A 296 -10.74 13.40 -16.09
CA LEU A 296 -11.84 12.46 -15.88
C LEU A 296 -11.38 11.18 -15.20
N VAL A 297 -10.21 10.63 -15.58
CA VAL A 297 -9.63 9.46 -14.91
C VAL A 297 -9.43 9.73 -13.42
N GLU A 298 -8.82 10.86 -13.07
CA GLU A 298 -8.58 11.23 -11.67
C GLU A 298 -9.90 11.44 -10.91
N LEU A 299 -10.90 12.07 -11.53
CA LEU A 299 -12.22 12.28 -10.92
C LEU A 299 -12.92 10.95 -10.64
N HIS A 300 -13.01 10.06 -11.64
CA HIS A 300 -13.62 8.74 -11.46
C HIS A 300 -12.84 7.91 -10.45
N TYR A 301 -11.51 8.05 -10.37
CA TYR A 301 -10.66 7.33 -9.42
C TYR A 301 -10.97 7.70 -7.98
N ARG A 302 -11.06 9.01 -7.71
CA ARG A 302 -11.38 9.53 -6.37
C ARG A 302 -12.76 9.14 -5.88
N LEU A 303 -13.70 8.92 -6.80
CA LEU A 303 -15.06 8.49 -6.48
C LEU A 303 -15.18 6.96 -6.39
N ALA A 304 -14.49 6.23 -7.26
CA ALA A 304 -14.57 4.77 -7.32
C ALA A 304 -13.88 4.09 -6.13
N LEU A 305 -12.74 4.63 -5.65
CA LEU A 305 -12.00 4.03 -4.53
C LEU A 305 -12.81 3.96 -3.23
N PRO A 306 -13.47 5.03 -2.74
CA PRO A 306 -14.29 4.94 -1.53
C PRO A 306 -15.43 3.92 -1.65
N VAL A 307 -16.03 3.79 -2.85
CA VAL A 307 -17.14 2.85 -3.13
C VAL A 307 -16.72 1.40 -2.90
N ALA A 308 -15.42 1.09 -2.94
CA ALA A 308 -14.85 -0.19 -2.51
C ALA A 308 -15.40 -0.65 -1.15
N SER A 309 -15.57 0.28 -0.19
CA SER A 309 -16.08 -0.02 1.16
C SER A 309 -17.46 -0.67 1.12
N LEU A 310 -18.33 -0.23 0.20
CA LEU A 310 -19.68 -0.74 0.04
C LEU A 310 -19.70 -2.09 -0.69
N VAL A 311 -19.01 -2.18 -1.84
CA VAL A 311 -19.03 -3.40 -2.67
C VAL A 311 -18.30 -4.56 -2.01
N LEU A 312 -17.19 -4.29 -1.30
CA LEU A 312 -16.49 -5.29 -0.50
C LEU A 312 -17.34 -5.73 0.70
N ALA A 313 -18.12 -4.84 1.31
CA ALA A 313 -19.07 -5.23 2.37
C ALA A 313 -20.17 -6.15 1.83
N LEU A 314 -20.71 -5.89 0.63
CA LEU A 314 -21.73 -6.73 0.00
C LEU A 314 -21.25 -8.17 -0.23
N VAL A 315 -19.96 -8.34 -0.57
CA VAL A 315 -19.33 -9.66 -0.73
C VAL A 315 -18.88 -10.25 0.62
N GLY A 316 -18.40 -9.40 1.52
CA GLY A 316 -17.89 -9.79 2.83
C GLY A 316 -18.96 -10.36 3.77
N VAL A 317 -20.18 -9.81 3.74
CA VAL A 317 -21.31 -10.29 4.56
C VAL A 317 -21.65 -11.77 4.31
N PRO A 318 -21.97 -12.20 3.07
CA PRO A 318 -22.25 -13.62 2.81
C PRO A 318 -21.07 -14.52 3.19
N LEU A 319 -19.85 -14.13 2.81
CA LEU A 319 -18.66 -14.94 3.08
C LEU A 319 -18.39 -15.08 4.58
N GLY A 320 -18.50 -14.01 5.36
CA GLY A 320 -18.29 -14.02 6.80
C GLY A 320 -19.37 -14.80 7.57
N LEU A 321 -20.63 -14.78 7.11
CA LEU A 321 -21.70 -15.54 7.75
C LEU A 321 -21.60 -17.05 7.48
N PHE A 322 -21.04 -17.47 6.33
CA PHE A 322 -21.01 -18.87 5.91
C PHE A 322 -19.74 -19.64 6.33
N THR A 323 -18.69 -18.97 6.80
CA THR A 323 -17.45 -19.62 7.27
C THR A 323 -17.62 -20.28 8.64
N ARG A 324 -18.04 -21.56 8.65
CA ARG A 324 -18.30 -22.35 9.87
C ARG A 324 -17.05 -22.93 10.56
N LYS A 325 -16.07 -23.46 9.80
CA LYS A 325 -15.02 -24.34 10.35
C LYS A 325 -13.65 -23.71 10.60
N GLY A 326 -13.49 -22.40 10.43
CA GLY A 326 -12.18 -21.75 10.51
C GLY A 326 -12.08 -20.46 11.34
N GLY A 327 -13.18 -20.01 11.95
CA GLY A 327 -13.18 -18.84 12.84
C GLY A 327 -12.49 -17.59 12.27
N ARG A 328 -11.79 -16.84 13.13
CA ARG A 328 -11.13 -15.57 12.77
C ARG A 328 -10.08 -15.72 11.66
N ALA A 329 -9.38 -16.86 11.61
CA ALA A 329 -8.28 -17.10 10.68
C ALA A 329 -8.73 -17.17 9.22
N VAL A 330 -9.87 -17.83 8.95
CA VAL A 330 -10.43 -17.85 7.60
C VAL A 330 -10.92 -16.46 7.19
N GLY A 331 -11.44 -15.68 8.14
CA GLY A 331 -11.78 -14.26 7.91
C GLY A 331 -10.57 -13.46 7.40
N VAL A 332 -9.43 -13.55 8.08
CA VAL A 332 -8.17 -12.87 7.69
C VAL A 332 -7.74 -13.28 6.27
N MET A 333 -7.70 -14.57 5.96
CA MET A 333 -7.27 -15.05 4.64
C MET A 333 -8.20 -14.58 3.52
N MET A 334 -9.51 -14.66 3.74
CA MET A 334 -10.50 -14.19 2.76
C MET A 334 -10.39 -12.68 2.55
N THR A 335 -10.10 -11.90 3.60
CA THR A 335 -9.87 -10.47 3.46
C THR A 335 -8.68 -10.20 2.53
N VAL A 336 -7.54 -10.80 2.82
CA VAL A 336 -6.31 -10.61 2.02
C VAL A 336 -6.55 -10.98 0.56
N ALA A 337 -7.19 -12.14 0.29
CA ALA A 337 -7.49 -12.59 -1.06
C ALA A 337 -8.45 -11.64 -1.81
N LEU A 338 -9.55 -11.23 -1.17
CA LEU A 338 -10.54 -10.34 -1.80
C LEU A 338 -9.99 -8.93 -2.04
N VAL A 339 -9.20 -8.39 -1.10
CA VAL A 339 -8.48 -7.11 -1.27
C VAL A 339 -7.57 -7.21 -2.48
N PHE A 340 -6.74 -8.25 -2.55
CA PHE A 340 -5.80 -8.45 -3.65
C PHE A 340 -6.52 -8.52 -5.00
N VAL A 341 -7.56 -9.36 -5.12
CA VAL A 341 -8.34 -9.49 -6.37
C VAL A 341 -9.03 -8.17 -6.76
N TYR A 342 -9.63 -7.47 -5.80
CA TYR A 342 -10.30 -6.19 -6.05
C TYR A 342 -9.31 -5.14 -6.60
N TYR A 343 -8.18 -4.96 -5.92
CA TYR A 343 -7.23 -3.91 -6.29
C TYR A 343 -6.45 -4.24 -7.56
N ILE A 344 -6.23 -5.52 -7.89
CA ILE A 344 -5.72 -5.91 -9.22
C ILE A 344 -6.71 -5.51 -10.31
N LEU A 345 -7.99 -5.82 -10.14
CA LEU A 345 -9.00 -5.49 -11.14
C LEU A 345 -9.12 -3.98 -11.33
N MET A 346 -9.05 -3.22 -10.23
CA MET A 346 -9.00 -1.75 -10.25
C MET A 346 -7.73 -1.23 -10.94
N ALA A 347 -6.56 -1.83 -10.67
CA ALA A 347 -5.28 -1.43 -11.25
C ALA A 347 -5.26 -1.62 -12.78
N PHE A 348 -5.78 -2.75 -13.27
CA PHE A 348 -5.95 -2.97 -14.70
C PHE A 348 -6.90 -1.94 -15.33
N GLY A 349 -8.06 -1.71 -14.70
CA GLY A 349 -9.03 -0.72 -15.14
C GLY A 349 -8.45 0.69 -15.24
N LEU A 350 -7.71 1.12 -14.21
CA LEU A 350 -7.03 2.41 -14.19
C LEU A 350 -5.92 2.49 -15.25
N SER A 351 -5.15 1.42 -15.44
CA SER A 351 -4.08 1.38 -16.45
C SER A 351 -4.64 1.59 -17.86
N PHE A 352 -5.70 0.86 -18.22
CA PHE A 352 -6.33 1.00 -19.53
C PHE A 352 -7.01 2.36 -19.72
N ALA A 353 -7.61 2.92 -18.67
CA ALA A 353 -8.22 4.25 -18.71
C ALA A 353 -7.18 5.37 -18.89
N LYS A 354 -6.04 5.29 -18.19
CA LYS A 354 -4.93 6.24 -18.37
C LYS A 354 -4.32 6.17 -19.76
N GLN A 355 -4.26 4.98 -20.37
CA GLN A 355 -3.75 4.79 -21.73
C GLN A 355 -4.73 5.20 -22.84
N GLY A 356 -5.99 5.53 -22.51
CA GLY A 356 -7.03 5.87 -23.48
C GLY A 356 -7.61 4.69 -24.25
N ARG A 357 -7.35 3.46 -23.78
CA ARG A 357 -7.91 2.24 -24.38
C ARG A 357 -9.33 1.96 -23.92
N LEU A 358 -9.69 2.45 -22.72
CA LEU A 358 -11.03 2.33 -22.16
C LEU A 358 -11.54 3.69 -21.71
N ASP A 359 -12.86 3.89 -21.81
CA ASP A 359 -13.53 5.05 -21.22
C ASP A 359 -13.25 5.07 -19.70
N PRO A 360 -12.83 6.22 -19.12
CA PRO A 360 -12.62 6.36 -17.68
C PRO A 360 -13.81 5.90 -16.81
N ALA A 361 -15.05 6.11 -17.26
CA ALA A 361 -16.23 5.68 -16.53
C ALA A 361 -16.32 4.15 -16.44
N ILE A 362 -15.96 3.42 -17.50
CA ILE A 362 -16.00 1.96 -17.51
C ILE A 362 -14.78 1.39 -16.79
N GLY A 363 -13.59 1.88 -17.13
CA GLY A 363 -12.33 1.35 -16.63
C GLY A 363 -12.23 1.42 -15.11
N LEU A 364 -12.65 2.52 -14.48
CA LEU A 364 -12.51 2.71 -13.04
C LEU A 364 -13.66 2.12 -12.22
N TRP A 365 -14.81 1.85 -12.84
CA TRP A 365 -15.97 1.27 -12.15
C TRP A 365 -16.09 -0.24 -12.31
N ILE A 366 -15.31 -0.86 -13.21
CA ILE A 366 -15.39 -2.31 -13.48
C ILE A 366 -15.22 -3.16 -12.23
N ALA A 367 -14.25 -2.83 -11.36
CA ALA A 367 -14.03 -3.57 -10.13
C ALA A 367 -15.22 -3.45 -9.17
N ASN A 368 -15.78 -2.24 -9.05
CA ASN A 368 -16.96 -1.98 -8.23
C ASN A 368 -18.20 -2.69 -8.80
N ALA A 369 -18.38 -2.69 -10.12
CA ALA A 369 -19.49 -3.36 -10.78
C ALA A 369 -19.42 -4.88 -10.58
N VAL A 370 -18.24 -5.49 -10.78
CA VAL A 370 -18.03 -6.94 -10.61
C VAL A 370 -18.29 -7.37 -9.17
N PHE A 371 -17.68 -6.69 -8.18
CA PHE A 371 -17.87 -7.03 -6.76
C PHE A 371 -19.28 -6.68 -6.27
N GLY A 372 -19.84 -5.55 -6.71
CA GLY A 372 -21.20 -5.14 -6.36
C GLY A 372 -22.24 -6.13 -6.89
N LEU A 373 -22.15 -6.51 -8.17
CA LEU A 373 -23.03 -7.51 -8.77
C LEU A 373 -22.86 -8.87 -8.08
N THR A 374 -21.62 -9.31 -7.86
CA THR A 374 -21.34 -10.58 -7.16
C THR A 374 -21.93 -10.56 -5.75
N GLY A 375 -21.74 -9.48 -4.99
CA GLY A 375 -22.29 -9.32 -3.64
C GLY A 375 -23.82 -9.34 -3.63
N ILE A 376 -24.47 -8.60 -4.53
CA ILE A 376 -25.93 -8.59 -4.66
C ILE A 376 -26.46 -9.97 -5.04
N LEU A 377 -25.84 -10.65 -6.01
CA LEU A 377 -26.20 -12.02 -6.40
C LEU A 377 -26.02 -12.98 -5.23
N MET A 378 -24.92 -12.87 -4.47
CA MET A 378 -24.68 -13.69 -3.29
C MET A 378 -25.73 -13.46 -2.21
N LEU A 379 -26.14 -12.22 -1.94
CA LEU A 379 -27.16 -11.85 -0.95
C LEU A 379 -28.58 -12.31 -1.36
N THR A 380 -28.95 -12.12 -2.63
CA THR A 380 -30.27 -12.51 -3.15
C THR A 380 -30.43 -14.03 -3.24
N HIS A 381 -29.37 -14.74 -3.62
CA HIS A 381 -29.38 -16.19 -3.77
C HIS A 381 -28.97 -16.95 -2.49
N MET A 382 -28.86 -16.28 -1.33
CA MET A 382 -28.40 -16.89 -0.06
C MET A 382 -29.07 -18.22 0.29
N ARG A 383 -30.35 -18.42 -0.09
CA ARG A 383 -31.08 -19.68 0.16
C ARG A 383 -30.62 -20.85 -0.73
N ARG A 384 -30.20 -20.58 -1.97
CA ARG A 384 -29.70 -21.58 -2.94
C ARG A 384 -28.17 -21.69 -2.93
N LEU A 385 -27.46 -20.59 -2.69
CA LEU A 385 -26.00 -20.51 -2.70
C LEU A 385 -25.34 -21.28 -1.55
N ARG A 386 -26.06 -21.50 -0.44
CA ARG A 386 -25.63 -22.38 0.65
C ARG A 386 -25.20 -23.76 0.14
N LEU A 387 -25.92 -24.33 -0.83
CA LEU A 387 -25.60 -25.62 -1.44
C LEU A 387 -24.36 -25.56 -2.37
N ARG A 388 -24.19 -24.46 -3.11
CA ARG A 388 -23.11 -24.32 -4.11
C ARG A 388 -21.77 -23.89 -3.50
N LEU A 389 -21.79 -23.06 -2.45
CA LEU A 389 -20.59 -22.69 -1.68
C LEU A 389 -20.11 -23.84 -0.78
N GLN A 390 -21.03 -24.64 -0.23
CA GLN A 390 -20.67 -25.91 0.42
C GLN A 390 -19.95 -26.82 -0.58
N PHE A 391 -20.43 -26.94 -1.82
CA PHE A 391 -19.76 -27.73 -2.85
C PHE A 391 -18.35 -27.22 -3.22
N PHE A 392 -18.12 -25.90 -3.25
CA PHE A 392 -16.79 -25.33 -3.54
C PHE A 392 -15.83 -25.44 -2.36
N GLN A 393 -16.33 -25.24 -1.12
CA GLN A 393 -15.56 -25.50 0.10
C GLN A 393 -15.27 -27.00 0.25
N GLU A 394 -16.23 -27.87 -0.05
CA GLU A 394 -16.07 -29.32 -0.08
C GLU A 394 -15.08 -29.73 -1.16
N ARG A 395 -15.12 -29.16 -2.37
CA ARG A 395 -14.09 -29.40 -3.40
C ARG A 395 -12.71 -28.91 -3.02
N ALA A 396 -12.59 -27.75 -2.37
CA ALA A 396 -11.32 -27.25 -1.86
C ALA A 396 -10.80 -28.15 -0.74
N GLU A 397 -11.66 -28.55 0.20
CA GLU A 397 -11.36 -29.53 1.23
C GLU A 397 -11.04 -30.91 0.64
N ASP A 398 -11.69 -31.33 -0.44
CA ASP A 398 -11.48 -32.63 -1.12
C ASP A 398 -10.23 -32.63 -2.00
N LEU A 399 -9.84 -31.48 -2.56
CA LEU A 399 -8.52 -31.30 -3.17
C LEU A 399 -7.42 -31.37 -2.11
N ILE A 400 -7.63 -30.75 -0.94
CA ILE A 400 -6.70 -30.82 0.19
C ILE A 400 -6.64 -32.25 0.75
N ARG A 401 -7.79 -32.91 0.95
CA ARG A 401 -7.91 -34.29 1.45
C ARG A 401 -7.41 -35.29 0.41
N GLY A 402 -7.67 -35.06 -0.88
CA GLY A 402 -7.20 -35.89 -1.99
C GLY A 402 -5.69 -35.82 -2.15
N TRP A 403 -5.08 -34.65 -1.93
CA TRP A 403 -3.62 -34.50 -1.83
C TRP A 403 -3.06 -35.23 -0.60
N GLN A 404 -3.75 -35.19 0.55
CA GLN A 404 -3.39 -35.95 1.76
C GLN A 404 -3.59 -37.48 1.61
N GLN A 405 -4.64 -37.94 0.93
CA GLN A 405 -4.98 -39.35 0.71
C GLN A 405 -4.10 -39.99 -0.36
N ARG A 406 -3.78 -39.30 -1.46
CA ARG A 406 -2.79 -39.78 -2.44
C ARG A 406 -1.42 -40.01 -1.79
N ARG A 407 -1.09 -39.20 -0.76
CA ARG A 407 0.12 -39.39 0.05
C ARG A 407 -0.01 -40.53 1.06
N ARG A 408 -1.17 -40.74 1.69
CA ARG A 408 -1.44 -41.91 2.56
C ARG A 408 -1.40 -43.23 1.79
N ARG A 409 -1.99 -43.31 0.59
CA ARG A 409 -1.88 -44.49 -0.28
C ARG A 409 -0.45 -44.77 -0.70
N ARG A 410 0.37 -43.73 -0.93
CA ARG A 410 1.80 -43.89 -1.23
C ARG A 410 2.59 -44.42 -0.01
N ILE A 411 2.13 -44.15 1.22
CA ILE A 411 2.71 -44.68 2.47
C ILE A 411 2.20 -46.09 2.79
N GLU A 412 0.95 -46.42 2.47
CA GLU A 412 0.38 -47.77 2.60
C GLU A 412 0.95 -48.76 1.57
N LEU A 413 1.26 -48.31 0.35
CA LEU A 413 1.92 -49.12 -0.67
C LEU A 413 3.38 -49.49 -0.30
N THR A 414 4.02 -48.73 0.58
CA THR A 414 5.34 -49.05 1.16
C THR A 414 5.28 -49.89 2.44
N ARG A 415 4.09 -50.31 2.90
CA ARG A 415 3.90 -51.06 4.15
C ARG A 415 3.78 -52.58 3.98
N HIS A 416 3.97 -53.10 2.76
CA HIS A 416 4.12 -54.54 2.53
C HIS A 416 5.60 -54.93 2.66
N ALA A 417 6.14 -54.80 3.86
CA ALA A 417 7.36 -55.48 4.27
C ALA A 417 6.98 -56.45 5.41
N PRO A 418 7.58 -57.65 5.50
CA PRO A 418 7.04 -58.74 6.30
C PRO A 418 6.96 -58.38 7.78
N GLU A 419 5.85 -58.77 8.41
CA GLU A 419 5.67 -58.78 9.85
C GLU A 419 6.64 -59.81 10.44
N ASP A 420 7.81 -59.38 10.91
CA ASP A 420 8.61 -60.05 11.95
C ASP A 420 9.83 -59.19 12.29
N GLU A 421 9.61 -58.11 13.04
CA GLU A 421 10.65 -57.55 13.90
C GLU A 421 9.99 -56.65 14.95
N ILE A 422 9.93 -57.15 16.19
CA ILE A 422 9.58 -56.37 17.37
C ILE A 422 10.75 -55.37 17.57
N LEU A 423 10.68 -54.23 16.90
CA LEU A 423 11.64 -53.16 17.05
C LEU A 423 11.50 -52.54 18.44
N HIS A 424 12.53 -52.74 19.26
CA HIS A 424 12.79 -52.00 20.49
C HIS A 424 12.52 -50.49 20.31
N PRO A 425 12.04 -49.77 21.34
CA PRO A 425 11.85 -48.34 21.26
C PRO A 425 13.21 -47.67 21.08
N ARG A 426 13.56 -47.37 19.83
CA ARG A 426 14.76 -46.61 19.47
C ARG A 426 14.76 -45.31 20.27
N SER A 427 15.85 -45.14 21.02
CA SER A 427 16.23 -43.99 21.81
C SER A 427 15.81 -42.66 21.18
N SER A 428 15.11 -41.88 21.98
CA SER A 428 14.58 -40.53 21.76
C SER A 428 15.68 -39.48 21.59
N GLY A 429 16.56 -39.63 20.59
CA GLY A 429 17.69 -38.71 20.37
C GLY A 429 17.69 -37.97 19.02
N GLU A 430 17.13 -38.54 17.95
CA GLU A 430 17.54 -38.10 16.59
C GLU A 430 16.40 -37.70 15.63
N ARG A 431 15.14 -37.65 16.06
CA ARG A 431 14.09 -37.06 15.21
C ARG A 431 14.01 -35.57 15.45
N LEU A 432 14.79 -34.81 14.67
CA LEU A 432 14.81 -33.33 14.62
C LEU A 432 13.41 -32.69 14.50
N PHE A 433 12.41 -33.42 14.00
CA PHE A 433 11.00 -33.00 14.02
C PHE A 433 10.09 -34.16 14.44
N LEU A 434 9.40 -34.01 15.56
CA LEU A 434 8.29 -34.88 15.94
C LEU A 434 7.08 -34.65 15.02
N ILE A 435 6.14 -35.61 15.01
CA ILE A 435 4.87 -35.50 14.26
C ILE A 435 4.12 -34.22 14.66
N LEU A 436 4.21 -33.82 15.93
CA LEU A 436 3.64 -32.57 16.44
C LEU A 436 4.31 -31.34 15.82
N ASP A 437 5.63 -31.33 15.69
CA ASP A 437 6.37 -30.20 15.14
C ASP A 437 6.01 -30.00 13.67
N LEU A 438 5.94 -31.08 12.90
CA LEU A 438 5.52 -31.04 11.51
C LEU A 438 4.06 -30.57 11.36
N TYR A 439 3.18 -30.95 12.29
CA TYR A 439 1.79 -30.50 12.31
C TYR A 439 1.70 -28.98 12.53
N ILE A 440 2.41 -28.46 13.55
CA ILE A 440 2.45 -27.03 13.88
C ILE A 440 3.08 -26.24 12.72
N LEU A 441 4.21 -26.70 12.19
CA LEU A 441 4.91 -26.05 11.07
C LEU A 441 4.09 -26.03 9.80
N ARG A 442 3.37 -27.10 9.48
CA ARG A 442 2.52 -27.14 8.28
C ARG A 442 1.37 -26.15 8.37
N GLY A 443 0.71 -26.06 9.53
CA GLY A 443 -0.33 -25.05 9.76
C GLY A 443 0.24 -23.64 9.65
N TRP A 444 1.35 -23.38 10.34
CA TRP A 444 2.03 -22.09 10.34
C TRP A 444 2.50 -21.67 8.94
N PHE A 445 3.16 -22.56 8.18
CA PHE A 445 3.69 -22.27 6.85
C PHE A 445 2.58 -21.90 5.86
N PHE A 446 1.43 -22.55 5.95
CA PHE A 446 0.27 -22.19 5.13
C PHE A 446 -0.18 -20.75 5.39
N TYR A 447 -0.36 -20.35 6.66
CA TYR A 447 -0.72 -18.98 7.01
C TYR A 447 0.38 -17.98 6.64
N PHE A 448 1.64 -18.33 6.90
CA PHE A 448 2.80 -17.52 6.54
C PHE A 448 2.84 -17.24 5.04
N ALA A 449 2.71 -18.27 4.19
CA ALA A 449 2.75 -18.11 2.74
C ALA A 449 1.60 -17.24 2.21
N VAL A 450 0.37 -17.46 2.70
CA VAL A 450 -0.80 -16.66 2.29
C VAL A 450 -0.63 -15.19 2.70
N LEU A 451 -0.16 -14.93 3.92
CA LEU A 451 0.07 -13.58 4.42
C LEU A 451 1.23 -12.90 3.71
N LEU A 452 2.32 -13.62 3.41
CA LEU A 452 3.47 -13.08 2.70
C LEU A 452 3.09 -12.66 1.28
N VAL A 453 2.44 -13.54 0.51
CA VAL A 453 1.97 -13.23 -0.85
C VAL A 453 0.95 -12.10 -0.82
N GLY A 454 0.04 -12.12 0.13
CA GLY A 454 -0.98 -11.09 0.28
C GLY A 454 -0.42 -9.71 0.61
N PHE A 455 0.45 -9.62 1.62
CA PHE A 455 1.07 -8.37 2.04
C PHE A 455 2.02 -7.83 0.97
N ALA A 456 2.86 -8.68 0.38
CA ALA A 456 3.72 -8.29 -0.74
C ALA A 456 2.88 -7.83 -1.94
N GLY A 457 1.81 -8.55 -2.27
CA GLY A 457 0.90 -8.20 -3.36
C GLY A 457 0.20 -6.86 -3.15
N ILE A 458 -0.32 -6.59 -1.95
CA ILE A 458 -0.93 -5.30 -1.62
C ILE A 458 0.09 -4.16 -1.78
N TYR A 459 1.33 -4.37 -1.32
CA TYR A 459 2.38 -3.38 -1.50
C TYR A 459 2.71 -3.17 -2.99
N MET A 460 2.90 -4.23 -3.77
CA MET A 460 3.15 -4.12 -5.22
C MET A 460 2.05 -3.35 -5.93
N ILE A 461 0.79 -3.61 -5.59
CA ILE A 461 -0.34 -2.91 -6.20
C ILE A 461 -0.32 -1.43 -5.80
N PHE A 462 -0.04 -1.12 -4.54
CA PHE A 462 0.08 0.28 -4.09
C PHE A 462 1.19 1.02 -4.84
N ASP A 463 2.38 0.43 -4.94
CA ASP A 463 3.50 1.00 -5.68
C ASP A 463 3.17 1.15 -7.18
N PHE A 464 2.49 0.17 -7.77
CA PHE A 464 1.94 0.26 -9.13
C PHE A 464 1.02 1.44 -9.30
N PHE A 465 0.09 1.67 -8.39
CA PHE A 465 -0.78 2.86 -8.46
C PHE A 465 0.01 4.17 -8.42
N GLN A 466 1.12 4.22 -7.66
CA GLN A 466 1.99 5.40 -7.62
C GLN A 466 2.74 5.61 -8.94
N LEU A 467 3.33 4.55 -9.49
CA LEU A 467 4.16 4.62 -10.71
C LEU A 467 3.35 4.68 -12.01
N LEU A 468 2.09 4.26 -11.99
CA LEU A 468 1.28 4.13 -13.21
C LEU A 468 1.17 5.43 -14.00
N SER A 469 1.11 6.58 -13.33
CA SER A 469 1.07 7.89 -14.00
C SER A 469 2.34 8.14 -14.83
N ASP A 470 3.50 7.74 -14.30
CA ASP A 470 4.80 7.95 -14.93
C ASP A 470 5.00 6.94 -16.08
N VAL A 471 4.63 5.67 -15.86
CA VAL A 471 4.66 4.60 -16.88
C VAL A 471 3.87 5.01 -18.13
N VAL A 472 2.67 5.55 -17.95
CA VAL A 472 1.82 5.97 -19.08
C VAL A 472 2.37 7.24 -19.73
N ARG A 473 2.82 8.23 -18.95
CA ARG A 473 3.37 9.48 -19.46
C ARG A 473 4.62 9.25 -20.32
N ASN A 474 5.53 8.40 -19.86
CA ASN A 474 6.80 8.11 -20.50
C ASN A 474 6.71 6.94 -21.50
N ARG A 475 5.50 6.43 -21.77
CA ARG A 475 5.22 5.33 -22.73
C ARG A 475 6.11 4.11 -22.51
N ILE A 476 6.31 3.72 -21.25
CA ILE A 476 7.19 2.62 -20.88
C ILE A 476 6.56 1.28 -21.29
N GLY A 477 7.35 0.41 -21.92
CA GLY A 477 6.92 -0.92 -22.32
C GLY A 477 6.58 -1.82 -21.12
N ALA A 478 5.58 -2.68 -21.26
CA ALA A 478 5.14 -3.59 -20.19
C ALA A 478 6.25 -4.55 -19.70
N GLY A 479 7.21 -4.90 -20.57
CA GLY A 479 8.38 -5.71 -20.20
C GLY A 479 9.26 -5.02 -19.15
N VAL A 480 9.56 -3.73 -19.34
CA VAL A 480 10.34 -2.92 -18.39
C VAL A 480 9.64 -2.84 -17.03
N VAL A 481 8.31 -2.67 -17.04
CA VAL A 481 7.51 -2.65 -15.80
C VAL A 481 7.54 -4.02 -15.10
N LEU A 482 7.48 -5.12 -15.86
CA LEU A 482 7.57 -6.47 -15.29
C LEU A 482 8.96 -6.73 -14.68
N ASP A 483 10.02 -6.33 -15.38
CA ASP A 483 11.39 -6.43 -14.86
C ASP A 483 11.58 -5.57 -13.61
N TYR A 484 11.00 -4.36 -13.59
CA TYR A 484 10.98 -3.51 -12.40
C TYR A 484 10.38 -4.25 -11.19
N TYR A 485 9.19 -4.84 -11.33
CA TYR A 485 8.56 -5.59 -10.23
C TYR A 485 9.29 -6.88 -9.88
N ARG A 486 9.95 -7.53 -10.86
CA ARG A 486 10.79 -8.70 -10.61
C ARG A 486 11.98 -8.36 -9.72
N PHE A 487 12.65 -7.24 -9.96
CA PHE A 487 13.77 -6.78 -9.14
C PHE A 487 13.33 -6.11 -7.84
N LEU A 488 12.12 -5.56 -7.78
CA LEU A 488 11.53 -5.03 -6.54
C LEU A 488 11.02 -6.13 -5.59
N ALA A 489 10.55 -7.27 -6.13
CA ALA A 489 9.93 -8.33 -5.33
C ALA A 489 10.79 -8.84 -4.15
N PRO A 490 12.12 -9.08 -4.29
CA PRO A 490 12.98 -9.49 -3.18
C PRO A 490 12.98 -8.50 -2.01
N GLN A 491 13.09 -7.20 -2.30
CA GLN A 491 13.04 -6.13 -1.30
C GLN A 491 11.69 -6.10 -0.57
N ILE A 492 10.59 -6.30 -1.32
CA ILE A 492 9.25 -6.35 -0.74
C ILE A 492 9.09 -7.58 0.15
N ILE A 493 9.54 -8.75 -0.31
CA ILE A 493 9.48 -9.99 0.46
C ILE A 493 10.28 -9.81 1.75
N TYR A 494 11.50 -9.26 1.67
CA TYR A 494 12.34 -8.95 2.84
C TYR A 494 11.58 -8.07 3.84
N LEU A 495 10.92 -7.01 3.37
CA LEU A 495 10.18 -6.09 4.24
C LEU A 495 8.91 -6.71 4.85
N MET A 496 8.21 -7.55 4.10
CA MET A 496 6.95 -8.17 4.53
C MET A 496 7.17 -9.41 5.41
N LEU A 497 8.33 -10.06 5.32
CA LEU A 497 8.61 -11.34 5.98
C LEU A 497 8.42 -11.27 7.51
N PRO A 498 8.97 -10.30 8.27
CA PRO A 498 8.77 -10.23 9.71
C PRO A 498 7.30 -10.02 10.09
N LEU A 499 6.58 -9.20 9.33
CA LEU A 499 5.16 -8.94 9.54
C LEU A 499 4.33 -10.22 9.29
N SER A 500 4.64 -10.95 8.23
CA SER A 500 3.99 -12.23 7.91
C SER A 500 4.29 -13.30 8.96
N VAL A 501 5.53 -13.40 9.46
CA VAL A 501 5.91 -14.32 10.56
C VAL A 501 5.12 -14.00 11.83
N LEU A 502 5.03 -12.73 12.21
CA LEU A 502 4.29 -12.29 13.39
C LEU A 502 2.81 -12.68 13.30
N VAL A 503 2.16 -12.29 12.20
CA VAL A 503 0.72 -12.53 12.02
C VAL A 503 0.43 -14.02 11.83
N ALA A 504 1.26 -14.77 11.10
CA ALA A 504 1.10 -16.21 10.94
C ALA A 504 1.23 -16.97 12.26
N THR A 505 2.17 -16.56 13.11
CA THR A 505 2.36 -17.15 14.45
C THR A 505 1.13 -16.90 15.32
N LEU A 506 0.63 -15.66 15.35
CA LEU A 506 -0.57 -15.30 16.09
C LEU A 506 -1.81 -16.06 15.61
N VAL A 507 -1.98 -16.16 14.29
CA VAL A 507 -3.11 -16.87 13.67
C VAL A 507 -3.04 -18.37 13.96
N ASN A 508 -1.88 -19.00 13.77
CA ASN A 508 -1.70 -20.43 13.99
C ASN A 508 -1.98 -20.80 15.46
N PHE A 509 -1.30 -20.17 16.41
CA PHE A 509 -1.54 -20.43 17.83
C PHE A 509 -2.95 -20.02 18.27
N GLY A 510 -3.53 -18.98 17.69
CA GLY A 510 -4.92 -18.60 17.95
C GLY A 510 -5.92 -19.69 17.56
N ILE A 511 -5.68 -20.41 16.45
CA ILE A 511 -6.52 -21.55 16.03
C ILE A 511 -6.29 -22.76 16.92
N LEU A 512 -5.02 -23.08 17.24
CA LEU A 512 -4.70 -24.19 18.14
C LEU A 512 -5.33 -23.97 19.53
N ALA A 513 -5.33 -22.73 20.02
CA ALA A 513 -6.00 -22.35 21.27
C ALA A 513 -7.52 -22.55 21.16
N LYS A 514 -8.14 -22.00 20.10
CA LYS A 514 -9.60 -22.07 19.90
C LYS A 514 -10.10 -23.51 19.75
N THR A 515 -9.31 -24.38 19.14
CA THR A 515 -9.67 -25.79 18.93
C THR A 515 -9.32 -26.68 20.11
N ASN A 516 -8.97 -26.11 21.27
CA ASN A 516 -8.52 -26.80 22.48
C ASN A 516 -7.31 -27.72 22.27
N GLN A 517 -6.57 -27.57 21.16
CA GLN A 517 -5.38 -28.37 20.89
C GLN A 517 -4.26 -28.00 21.85
N ILE A 518 -4.10 -26.72 22.21
CA ILE A 518 -3.12 -26.32 23.24
C ILE A 518 -3.45 -26.97 24.59
N THR A 519 -4.73 -27.01 24.96
CA THR A 519 -5.18 -27.65 26.20
C THR A 519 -4.86 -29.15 26.17
N ALA A 520 -5.15 -29.83 25.06
CA ALA A 520 -4.82 -31.24 24.87
C ALA A 520 -3.29 -31.51 24.94
N LEU A 521 -2.46 -30.64 24.34
CA LEU A 521 -1.00 -30.72 24.47
C LEU A 521 -0.56 -30.61 25.93
N LYS A 522 -1.08 -29.62 26.67
CA LYS A 522 -0.73 -29.43 28.09
C LYS A 522 -1.16 -30.61 28.95
N SER A 523 -2.34 -31.17 28.72
CA SER A 523 -2.82 -32.38 29.39
C SER A 523 -1.97 -33.61 29.08
N ALA A 524 -1.37 -33.67 27.89
CA ALA A 524 -0.41 -34.71 27.51
C ALA A 524 1.03 -34.47 28.05
N GLY A 525 1.21 -33.47 28.93
CA GLY A 525 2.52 -33.14 29.51
C GLY A 525 3.44 -32.34 28.58
N ILE A 526 2.94 -31.85 27.44
CA ILE A 526 3.73 -31.05 26.48
C ILE A 526 3.59 -29.58 26.85
N SER A 527 4.72 -28.93 27.16
CA SER A 527 4.74 -27.50 27.47
C SER A 527 4.43 -26.64 26.22
N VAL A 528 3.86 -25.45 26.44
CA VAL A 528 3.62 -24.47 25.36
C VAL A 528 4.93 -24.01 24.72
N TYR A 529 6.01 -23.93 25.51
CA TYR A 529 7.35 -23.59 25.03
C TYR A 529 7.89 -24.63 24.04
N ARG A 530 7.61 -25.93 24.26
CA ARG A 530 7.97 -26.98 23.30
C ARG A 530 7.15 -26.86 22.01
N ALA A 531 5.87 -26.50 22.10
CA ALA A 531 5.04 -26.28 20.92
C ALA A 531 5.48 -25.05 20.09
N SER A 532 6.10 -24.04 20.71
CA SER A 532 6.66 -22.87 20.02
C SER A 532 8.07 -23.07 19.45
N ALA A 533 8.85 -24.02 20.01
CA ALA A 533 10.21 -24.31 19.56
C ALA A 533 10.37 -24.48 18.04
N PRO A 534 9.54 -25.27 17.31
CA PRO A 534 9.75 -25.45 15.87
C PRO A 534 9.55 -24.15 15.07
N ILE A 535 8.59 -23.30 15.47
CA ILE A 535 8.39 -21.99 14.83
C ILE A 535 9.57 -21.07 15.12
N LEU A 536 10.12 -21.10 16.34
CA LEU A 536 11.32 -20.32 16.69
C LEU A 536 12.55 -20.75 15.89
N VAL A 537 12.75 -22.05 15.69
CA VAL A 537 13.84 -22.58 14.85
C VAL A 537 13.69 -22.10 13.41
N VAL A 538 12.49 -22.19 12.84
CA VAL A 538 12.24 -21.69 11.48
C VAL A 538 12.38 -20.16 11.40
N ALA A 539 11.92 -19.41 12.41
CA ALA A 539 12.10 -17.97 12.46
C ALA A 539 13.57 -17.56 12.55
N ALA A 540 14.39 -18.29 13.32
CA ALA A 540 15.83 -18.09 13.38
C ALA A 540 16.50 -18.39 12.03
N ALA A 541 16.11 -19.48 11.37
CA ALA A 541 16.59 -19.81 10.03
C ALA A 541 16.19 -18.74 8.99
N LEU A 542 14.96 -18.23 9.05
CA LEU A 542 14.50 -17.13 8.20
C LEU A 542 15.24 -15.82 8.49
N SER A 543 15.54 -15.53 9.76
CA SER A 543 16.35 -14.36 10.15
C SER A 543 17.77 -14.45 9.57
N LEU A 544 18.40 -15.63 9.63
CA LEU A 544 19.71 -15.85 9.00
C LEU A 544 19.62 -15.72 7.47
N ALA A 545 18.58 -16.27 6.86
CA ALA A 545 18.35 -16.13 5.42
C ALA A 545 18.14 -14.66 5.01
N MET A 546 17.42 -13.87 5.82
CA MET A 546 17.27 -12.42 5.60
C MET A 546 18.60 -11.69 5.67
N PHE A 547 19.43 -12.00 6.67
CA PHE A 547 20.77 -11.41 6.79
C PHE A 547 21.64 -11.70 5.56
N VAL A 548 21.66 -12.95 5.09
CA VAL A 548 22.39 -13.32 3.87
C VAL A 548 21.82 -12.63 2.63
N LEU A 549 20.50 -12.54 2.51
CA LEU A 549 19.83 -11.88 1.39
C LEU A 549 20.16 -10.38 1.33
N GLU A 550 20.23 -9.71 2.47
CA GLU A 550 20.58 -8.29 2.61
C GLU A 550 22.01 -7.99 2.20
N ASP A 551 22.97 -8.87 2.54
CA ASP A 551 24.38 -8.67 2.20
C ASP A 551 24.69 -9.02 0.73
N THR A 552 24.05 -10.05 0.19
CA THR A 552 24.44 -10.62 -1.13
C THR A 552 23.54 -10.20 -2.29
N TYR A 553 22.22 -10.40 -2.15
CA TYR A 553 21.30 -10.37 -3.28
C TYR A 553 20.54 -9.05 -3.40
N LEU A 554 20.10 -8.48 -2.27
CA LEU A 554 19.33 -7.23 -2.25
C LEU A 554 20.07 -6.03 -2.87
N PRO A 555 21.38 -5.82 -2.64
CA PRO A 555 22.08 -4.66 -3.18
C PRO A 555 22.04 -4.64 -4.72
N GLU A 556 22.30 -5.77 -5.36
CA GLU A 556 22.28 -5.88 -6.82
C GLU A 556 20.87 -5.68 -7.38
N THR A 557 19.86 -6.31 -6.76
CA THR A 557 18.48 -6.16 -7.22
C THR A 557 17.96 -4.75 -7.02
N ASN A 558 18.32 -4.07 -5.93
CA ASN A 558 17.90 -2.71 -5.64
C ASN A 558 18.54 -1.72 -6.63
N GLN A 559 19.83 -1.88 -6.96
CA GLN A 559 20.48 -1.05 -7.99
C GLN A 559 19.78 -1.17 -9.36
N ARG A 560 19.50 -2.41 -9.80
CA ARG A 560 18.77 -2.63 -11.07
C ARG A 560 17.34 -2.09 -11.01
N GLN A 561 16.66 -2.28 -9.89
CA GLN A 561 15.34 -1.73 -9.64
C GLN A 561 15.35 -0.20 -9.70
N ASP A 562 16.36 0.47 -9.15
CA ASP A 562 16.46 1.93 -9.15
C ASP A 562 16.79 2.50 -10.53
N ALA A 563 17.65 1.82 -11.30
CA ALA A 563 17.90 2.17 -12.71
C ALA A 563 16.60 2.11 -13.54
N LEU A 564 15.83 1.03 -13.41
CA LEU A 564 14.52 0.89 -14.08
C LEU A 564 13.51 1.93 -13.58
N ARG A 565 13.55 2.27 -12.28
CA ARG A 565 12.69 3.31 -11.71
C ARG A 565 13.02 4.70 -12.26
N ASN A 566 14.30 5.02 -12.45
CA ASN A 566 14.72 6.29 -13.05
C ASN A 566 14.26 6.37 -14.50
N GLN A 567 14.42 5.30 -15.27
CA GLN A 567 13.87 5.19 -16.62
C GLN A 567 12.35 5.39 -16.64
N ILE A 568 11.61 4.73 -15.73
CA ILE A 568 10.15 4.88 -15.61
C ILE A 568 9.77 6.33 -15.29
N LYS A 569 10.54 7.02 -14.44
CA LYS A 569 10.30 8.41 -14.04
C LYS A 569 10.83 9.46 -15.01
N GLY A 570 11.57 9.05 -16.04
CA GLY A 570 12.22 9.98 -16.97
C GLY A 570 13.32 10.82 -16.31
N LYS A 571 13.94 10.28 -15.24
CA LYS A 571 15.11 10.88 -14.60
C LYS A 571 16.39 10.30 -15.23
N PRO A 572 17.46 11.09 -15.36
CA PRO A 572 18.76 10.59 -15.83
C PRO A 572 19.31 9.47 -14.94
#